data_AF-A0AAN9KHR7-F1
#
_entry.id   AF-A0AAN9KHR7-F1
#
_cell.length_a   1.000
_cell.length_b   1.000
_cell.length_c   1.000
_cell.angle_alpha   90.00
_cell.angle_beta   90.00
_cell.angle_gamma   90.00
#
_symmetry.space_group_name_H-M   'P 1'
#
loop_
_entity.id
_entity.type
_entity.pdbx_description
1 polymer ?
#
loop_
_entity_poly.entity_id
_entity_poly.type
_entity_poly.pdbx_seq_one_letter_code
_entity_poly.pdbx_strand_id
1 'polypeptide(L)'
;MSPPPPPLTNLPTLPDLLLTALSVCFLFTSSKSNIASSNACPFLSFPLNPRRLLKIPAMSHTASSTTTLSSSPSNRKNNLNIFAPRRHNFASPQSLSDWLKPRLPSESFASWGTKPGTKNVHNLWLELAEGETSLADSTPPVRTVQVLSVRVTGKHGKFLVESHQELSDGNVRMRGRPLSEKMKPNEDPESAAVRAIREELGSVIEGSEVGDIVTIDPNSYQMAVEERDSASYPGLPGCYVLHTLSAQVEGLPEGDFCTYEVDEYGDSDEKKLANRAVSVKKHYWTWVS
;
A
#
# COMPACT_ATOMS: atom_id res chain seq x y z
N MET A 1 -24.88 -46.89 -46.90
CA MET A 1 -25.35 -45.72 -46.15
C MET A 1 -24.62 -45.75 -44.81
N SER A 2 -23.65 -44.85 -44.64
CA SER A 2 -22.81 -44.74 -43.43
C SER A 2 -23.27 -43.53 -42.61
N PRO A 3 -23.15 -43.55 -41.27
CA PRO A 3 -23.65 -42.46 -40.43
C PRO A 3 -22.70 -41.23 -40.49
N PRO A 4 -23.20 -40.02 -40.20
CA PRO A 4 -22.39 -38.81 -40.21
C PRO A 4 -21.50 -38.71 -38.95
N PRO A 5 -20.36 -38.00 -39.01
CA PRO A 5 -19.49 -37.82 -37.86
C PRO A 5 -20.07 -36.79 -36.85
N PRO A 6 -19.75 -36.92 -35.55
CA PRO A 6 -20.21 -35.99 -34.52
C PRO A 6 -19.42 -34.66 -34.52
N PRO A 7 -19.98 -33.57 -33.97
CA PRO A 7 -19.33 -32.26 -33.97
C PRO A 7 -18.24 -32.14 -32.91
N LEU A 8 -17.11 -31.54 -33.30
CA LEU A 8 -16.04 -31.10 -32.39
C LEU A 8 -16.57 -29.99 -31.47
N THR A 9 -16.51 -30.21 -30.16
CA THR A 9 -16.77 -29.18 -29.15
C THR A 9 -15.59 -29.08 -28.18
N ASN A 10 -15.02 -27.87 -28.17
CA ASN A 10 -14.36 -27.14 -27.09
C ASN A 10 -13.25 -27.82 -26.27
N LEU A 11 -12.05 -27.24 -26.43
CA LEU A 11 -10.91 -27.34 -25.51
C LEU A 11 -11.33 -27.02 -24.07
N PRO A 12 -10.78 -27.73 -23.06
CA PRO A 12 -10.89 -27.31 -21.68
C PRO A 12 -10.03 -26.07 -21.44
N THR A 13 -10.66 -24.98 -21.04
CA THR A 13 -9.99 -23.80 -20.47
C THR A 13 -9.36 -24.20 -19.14
N LEU A 14 -8.06 -23.95 -19.00
CA LEU A 14 -7.26 -24.13 -17.79
C LEU A 14 -7.94 -23.45 -16.59
N PRO A 15 -8.07 -24.13 -15.43
CA PRO A 15 -8.64 -23.53 -14.24
C PRO A 15 -7.63 -22.62 -13.53
N ASP A 16 -8.20 -21.57 -12.94
CA ASP A 16 -7.60 -20.60 -12.03
C ASP A 16 -6.53 -21.21 -11.12
N LEU A 17 -5.29 -20.71 -11.25
CA LEU A 17 -4.21 -20.98 -10.30
C LEU A 17 -4.44 -20.12 -9.05
N LEU A 18 -5.38 -20.58 -8.23
CA LEU A 18 -5.66 -20.07 -6.89
C LEU A 18 -4.40 -20.16 -6.03
N LEU A 19 -3.80 -19.02 -5.70
CA LEU A 19 -2.87 -18.87 -4.58
C LEU A 19 -3.60 -19.18 -3.26
N THR A 20 -3.72 -20.47 -2.98
CA THR A 20 -4.00 -21.01 -1.66
C THR A 20 -2.66 -21.13 -0.95
N ALA A 21 -2.35 -20.15 -0.10
CA ALA A 21 -1.21 -20.24 0.80
C ALA A 21 -1.45 -21.39 1.79
N LEU A 22 -0.84 -22.54 1.52
CA LEU A 22 -0.68 -23.63 2.47
C LEU A 22 0.32 -23.18 3.55
N SER A 23 -0.19 -22.77 4.70
CA SER A 23 0.61 -22.66 5.93
C SER A 23 0.90 -24.08 6.43
N VAL A 24 2.08 -24.60 6.09
CA VAL A 24 2.60 -25.84 6.67
C VAL A 24 3.76 -25.48 7.59
N CYS A 25 3.59 -25.85 8.86
CA CYS A 25 4.57 -25.72 9.92
C CYS A 25 5.86 -26.46 9.56
N PHE A 26 7.00 -25.77 9.64
CA PHE A 26 8.30 -26.43 9.84
C PHE A 26 8.91 -25.98 11.16
N LEU A 27 9.00 -26.94 12.07
CA LEU A 27 9.81 -26.91 13.28
C LEU A 27 11.26 -27.23 12.93
N PHE A 28 12.18 -26.70 13.77
CA PHE A 28 13.63 -26.95 13.84
C PHE A 28 14.45 -26.24 12.74
N THR A 29 15.61 -25.64 12.98
CA THR A 29 16.58 -25.70 14.09
C THR A 29 17.50 -24.48 14.02
N SER A 30 17.94 -24.00 15.19
CA SER A 30 19.01 -23.02 15.34
C SER A 30 20.31 -23.49 14.68
N SER A 31 21.00 -22.60 14.00
CA SER A 31 22.46 -22.64 13.89
C SER A 31 23.01 -21.22 13.83
N LYS A 32 23.82 -20.89 14.83
CA LYS A 32 24.64 -19.68 14.90
C LYS A 32 25.68 -19.72 13.80
N SER A 33 25.88 -18.60 13.12
CA SER A 33 27.18 -18.26 12.53
C SER A 33 27.54 -16.83 12.94
N ASN A 34 28.71 -16.72 13.57
CA ASN A 34 29.44 -15.47 13.70
C ASN A 34 29.98 -15.08 12.31
N ILE A 35 30.08 -13.79 12.01
CA ILE A 35 31.31 -13.13 11.52
C ILE A 35 31.07 -11.63 11.21
N ALA A 36 32.00 -10.85 11.76
CA ALA A 36 32.58 -9.56 11.35
C ALA A 36 31.70 -8.31 11.13
N SER A 37 31.94 -7.38 12.06
CA SER A 37 31.95 -5.93 11.89
C SER A 37 32.89 -5.46 10.78
N SER A 38 32.41 -4.61 9.87
CA SER A 38 32.97 -3.27 9.55
C SER A 38 32.45 -2.79 8.19
N ASN A 39 31.76 -1.65 8.15
CA ASN A 39 32.28 -0.41 7.56
C ASN A 39 31.20 0.67 7.59
N ALA A 40 31.58 1.81 8.16
CA ALA A 40 30.86 3.06 8.06
C ALA A 40 30.97 3.59 6.63
N CYS A 41 29.86 4.12 6.09
CA CYS A 41 29.84 4.90 4.85
C CYS A 41 28.96 6.15 5.05
N PRO A 42 29.25 7.23 4.30
CA PRO A 42 28.91 8.60 4.69
C PRO A 42 27.48 8.95 4.32
N PHE A 43 26.87 9.77 5.17
CA PHE A 43 25.57 10.39 4.95
C PHE A 43 25.60 11.28 3.71
N LEU A 44 24.86 10.90 2.67
CA LEU A 44 24.49 11.79 1.57
C LEU A 44 23.02 12.19 1.77
N SER A 45 22.82 13.46 2.08
CA SER A 45 21.52 14.08 2.27
C SER A 45 20.89 14.37 0.91
N PHE A 46 19.93 13.56 0.49
CA PHE A 46 19.10 13.85 -0.67
C PHE A 46 17.87 14.67 -0.27
N PRO A 47 17.34 15.54 -1.15
CA PRO A 47 16.10 16.26 -0.88
C PRO A 47 14.92 15.28 -0.94
N LEU A 48 14.58 14.70 0.21
CA LEU A 48 13.35 13.95 0.40
C LEU A 48 12.18 14.95 0.35
N ASN A 49 11.16 14.66 -0.46
CA ASN A 49 9.89 15.38 -0.40
C ASN A 49 9.22 15.03 0.94
N PRO A 50 9.25 15.91 1.96
CA PRO A 50 8.69 15.58 3.24
C PRO A 50 7.16 15.50 3.13
N ARG A 51 6.58 14.47 3.73
CA ARG A 51 5.13 14.31 3.92
C ARG A 51 4.60 15.50 4.73
N ARG A 52 4.24 16.59 4.04
CA ARG A 52 3.82 17.83 4.66
C ARG A 52 2.36 17.69 5.10
N LEU A 53 2.13 17.46 6.39
CA LEU A 53 0.81 17.63 6.99
C LEU A 53 0.43 19.12 6.86
N LEU A 54 -0.52 19.42 5.98
CA LEU A 54 -1.13 20.75 5.92
C LEU A 54 -1.78 21.02 7.29
N LYS A 55 -1.20 21.96 8.03
CA LYS A 55 -1.75 22.52 9.28
C LYS A 55 -3.11 23.14 8.97
N ILE A 56 -4.19 22.39 9.17
CA ILE A 56 -5.57 22.88 8.98
C ILE A 56 -5.86 23.88 10.11
N PRO A 57 -6.12 25.17 9.83
CA PRO A 57 -6.66 26.07 10.84
C PRO A 57 -8.11 25.69 11.08
N ALA A 58 -8.43 25.27 12.31
CA ALA A 58 -9.80 25.19 12.77
C ALA A 58 -10.38 26.61 12.84
N MET A 59 -11.25 26.96 11.90
CA MET A 59 -12.13 28.13 12.01
C MET A 59 -13.56 27.71 11.72
N SER A 60 -14.28 27.54 12.81
CA SER A 60 -15.73 27.52 12.88
C SER A 60 -16.31 28.87 12.43
N HIS A 61 -17.53 28.82 11.89
CA HIS A 61 -18.65 29.76 12.08
C HIS A 61 -19.34 30.28 10.82
N THR A 62 -20.65 29.99 10.83
CA THR A 62 -21.81 30.78 10.39
C THR A 62 -22.11 30.88 8.91
N ALA A 63 -23.06 30.04 8.50
CA ALA A 63 -24.01 30.31 7.46
C ALA A 63 -24.77 31.62 7.76
N SER A 64 -24.73 32.54 6.80
CA SER A 64 -25.70 33.63 6.68
C SER A 64 -26.43 33.43 5.36
N SER A 65 -27.67 33.01 5.49
CA SER A 65 -28.69 32.94 4.45
C SER A 65 -29.08 34.35 3.99
N THR A 66 -28.96 34.61 2.68
CA THR A 66 -29.72 35.68 2.02
C THR A 66 -30.29 35.17 0.70
N THR A 67 -31.61 35.18 0.67
CA THR A 67 -32.52 34.84 -0.41
C THR A 67 -32.50 35.89 -1.52
N THR A 68 -32.38 35.48 -2.79
CA THR A 68 -33.03 36.17 -3.93
C THR A 68 -33.28 35.18 -5.08
N LEU A 69 -34.55 35.11 -5.51
CA LEU A 69 -35.04 34.34 -6.66
C LEU A 69 -34.64 35.00 -8.00
N SER A 70 -34.31 34.18 -9.02
CA SER A 70 -34.83 34.36 -10.40
C SER A 70 -34.48 33.18 -11.34
N SER A 71 -35.53 32.46 -11.76
CA SER A 71 -35.82 31.95 -13.12
C SER A 71 -34.70 31.45 -14.06
N SER A 72 -34.67 30.14 -14.35
CA SER A 72 -34.99 29.53 -15.68
C SER A 72 -34.41 28.11 -15.84
N PRO A 73 -35.09 27.17 -16.53
CA PRO A 73 -34.64 25.78 -16.63
C PRO A 73 -34.06 25.46 -18.01
N SER A 74 -32.76 25.18 -18.10
CA SER A 74 -32.17 24.30 -19.14
C SER A 74 -30.65 24.29 -19.03
N ASN A 75 -30.09 23.26 -18.41
CA ASN A 75 -28.94 22.59 -19.03
C ASN A 75 -28.71 21.22 -18.40
N ARG A 76 -28.91 20.21 -19.25
CA ARG A 76 -28.62 18.81 -19.01
C ARG A 76 -27.09 18.66 -19.08
N LYS A 77 -26.40 18.89 -17.95
CA LYS A 77 -25.00 18.54 -17.79
C LYS A 77 -24.90 17.24 -17.00
N ASN A 78 -24.28 16.27 -17.64
CA ASN A 78 -24.05 14.91 -17.20
C ASN A 78 -23.58 14.85 -15.75
N ASN A 79 -24.43 14.26 -14.90
CA ASN A 79 -24.14 14.00 -13.50
C ASN A 79 -23.37 12.68 -13.40
N LEU A 80 -22.11 12.68 -13.83
CA LEU A 80 -21.12 11.64 -13.50
C LEU A 80 -20.38 12.06 -12.22
N ASN A 81 -21.15 12.27 -11.15
CA ASN A 81 -20.65 12.50 -9.79
C ASN A 81 -21.32 11.49 -8.83
N ILE A 82 -21.51 10.27 -9.31
CA ILE A 82 -21.91 9.14 -8.49
C ILE A 82 -20.60 8.45 -8.11
N PHE A 83 -20.32 8.32 -6.81
CA PHE A 83 -19.12 7.71 -6.20
C PHE A 83 -17.88 8.59 -5.96
N ALA A 84 -18.01 9.89 -5.71
CA ALA A 84 -17.00 10.54 -4.87
C ALA A 84 -17.30 10.17 -3.41
N PRO A 85 -16.52 9.28 -2.75
CA PRO A 85 -16.76 8.97 -1.34
C PRO A 85 -16.64 10.26 -0.54
N ARG A 86 -17.63 10.53 0.32
CA ARG A 86 -17.52 11.63 1.28
C ARG A 86 -16.25 11.41 2.07
N ARG A 87 -15.26 12.31 1.91
CA ARG A 87 -14.01 12.23 2.66
C ARG A 87 -14.33 12.52 4.12
N HIS A 88 -14.38 11.48 4.95
CA HIS A 88 -14.44 11.64 6.39
C HIS A 88 -13.11 12.20 6.87
N ASN A 89 -13.13 13.47 7.29
CA ASN A 89 -11.96 14.10 7.86
C ASN A 89 -12.07 14.07 9.39
N PHE A 90 -11.19 13.31 10.03
CA PHE A 90 -11.14 13.16 11.48
C PHE A 90 -10.11 14.13 12.06
N ALA A 91 -10.50 14.97 13.01
CA ALA A 91 -9.60 15.98 13.59
C ALA A 91 -8.47 15.36 14.43
N SER A 92 -8.63 14.13 14.91
CA SER A 92 -7.64 13.42 15.71
C SER A 92 -7.80 11.89 15.63
N PRO A 93 -6.76 11.10 15.99
CA PRO A 93 -6.89 9.66 16.16
C PRO A 93 -8.01 9.26 17.15
N GLN A 94 -8.25 10.09 18.18
CA GLN A 94 -9.32 9.84 19.14
C GLN A 94 -10.70 9.96 18.49
N SER A 95 -10.94 11.01 17.69
CA SER A 95 -12.21 11.18 16.97
C SER A 95 -12.47 10.06 15.95
N LEU A 96 -11.42 9.51 15.33
CA LEU A 96 -11.52 8.32 14.48
C LEU A 96 -11.88 7.09 15.32
N SER A 97 -11.19 6.89 16.46
CA SER A 97 -11.47 5.77 17.38
C SER A 97 -12.93 5.77 17.82
N ASP A 98 -13.45 6.92 18.26
CA ASP A 98 -14.82 7.03 18.76
C ASP A 98 -15.87 6.79 17.67
N TRP A 99 -15.54 7.12 16.42
CA TRP A 99 -16.40 6.78 15.28
C TRP A 99 -16.37 5.29 14.92
N LEU A 100 -15.21 4.63 15.03
CA LEU A 100 -15.03 3.21 14.72
C LEU A 100 -15.60 2.27 15.79
N LYS A 101 -15.46 2.59 17.08
CA LYS A 101 -15.89 1.75 18.22
C LYS A 101 -17.31 1.17 18.09
N PRO A 102 -18.35 1.96 17.78
CA PRO A 102 -19.71 1.41 17.65
C PRO A 102 -19.95 0.65 16.33
N ARG A 103 -18.99 0.66 15.39
CA ARG A 103 -19.16 0.12 14.02
C ARG A 103 -18.33 -1.14 13.75
N LEU A 104 -17.36 -1.47 14.61
CA LEU A 104 -16.48 -2.62 14.46
C LEU A 104 -16.66 -3.63 15.60
N PRO A 105 -16.40 -4.93 15.36
CA PRO A 105 -16.36 -5.92 16.43
C PRO A 105 -15.32 -5.54 17.49
N SER A 106 -15.72 -5.50 18.77
CA SER A 106 -14.87 -4.99 19.85
C SER A 106 -13.56 -5.76 20.00
N GLU A 107 -13.60 -7.09 19.92
CA GLU A 107 -12.40 -7.95 20.00
C GLU A 107 -11.43 -7.67 18.84
N SER A 108 -11.95 -7.51 17.62
CA SER A 108 -11.13 -7.20 16.45
C SER A 108 -10.50 -5.81 16.56
N PHE A 109 -11.27 -4.80 16.99
CA PHE A 109 -10.77 -3.43 17.15
C PHE A 109 -9.74 -3.33 18.29
N ALA A 110 -9.93 -4.04 19.40
CA ALA A 110 -8.97 -4.09 20.51
C ALA A 110 -7.61 -4.73 20.13
N SER A 111 -7.60 -5.57 19.07
CA SER A 111 -6.37 -6.20 18.59
C SER A 111 -5.41 -5.26 17.84
N TRP A 112 -5.86 -4.05 17.47
CA TRP A 112 -5.08 -3.11 16.65
C TRP A 112 -3.90 -2.53 17.44
N GLY A 113 -2.68 -2.77 16.96
CA GLY A 113 -1.44 -2.34 17.60
C GLY A 113 -1.04 -3.18 18.82
N THR A 114 -1.82 -4.21 19.16
CA THR A 114 -1.51 -5.14 20.26
C THR A 114 -1.15 -6.53 19.71
N LYS A 115 -1.80 -6.96 18.62
CA LYS A 115 -1.47 -8.21 17.93
C LYS A 115 -0.33 -7.99 16.92
N PRO A 116 0.66 -8.90 16.84
CA PRO A 116 1.75 -8.80 15.86
C PRO A 116 1.27 -8.59 14.43
N GLY A 117 1.93 -7.69 13.71
CA GLY A 117 1.65 -7.37 12.31
C GLY A 117 0.42 -6.47 12.07
N THR A 118 -0.32 -6.10 13.11
CA THR A 118 -1.43 -5.13 13.01
C THR A 118 -0.95 -3.70 13.15
N LYS A 119 -1.66 -2.78 12.49
CA LYS A 119 -1.48 -1.34 12.65
C LYS A 119 -2.44 -0.82 13.72
N ASN A 120 -2.19 0.38 14.23
CA ASN A 120 -3.05 1.01 15.24
C ASN A 120 -3.90 2.16 14.66
N VAL A 121 -4.76 2.75 15.50
CA VAL A 121 -5.65 3.84 15.07
C VAL A 121 -4.89 5.07 14.56
N HIS A 122 -3.69 5.36 15.07
CA HIS A 122 -2.88 6.48 14.58
C HIS A 122 -2.42 6.23 13.14
N ASN A 123 -2.05 5.00 12.79
CA ASN A 123 -1.74 4.65 11.41
C ASN A 123 -2.92 4.92 10.46
N LEU A 124 -4.11 4.44 10.81
CA LEU A 124 -5.29 4.63 9.95
C LEU A 124 -5.67 6.10 9.83
N TRP A 125 -5.54 6.85 10.92
CA TRP A 125 -5.79 8.29 10.92
C TRP A 125 -4.82 9.04 10.00
N LEU A 126 -3.52 8.70 10.01
CA LEU A 126 -2.54 9.27 9.09
C LEU A 126 -2.87 8.93 7.63
N GLU A 127 -3.19 7.67 7.34
CA GLU A 127 -3.59 7.22 6.00
C GLU A 127 -4.80 7.99 5.45
N LEU A 128 -5.77 8.30 6.32
CA LEU A 128 -6.95 9.12 5.97
C LEU A 128 -6.61 10.59 5.79
N ALA A 129 -5.78 11.16 6.67
CA ALA A 129 -5.37 12.56 6.63
C ALA A 129 -4.53 12.87 5.38
N GLU A 130 -3.70 11.92 4.96
CA GLU A 130 -2.87 12.00 3.74
C GLU A 130 -3.65 11.62 2.47
N GLY A 131 -4.87 11.11 2.61
CA GLY A 131 -5.74 10.75 1.50
C GLY A 131 -5.35 9.46 0.77
N GLU A 132 -4.43 8.68 1.33
CA GLU A 132 -4.02 7.36 0.83
C GLU A 132 -5.12 6.30 1.00
N THR A 133 -6.11 6.59 1.84
CA THR A 133 -7.21 5.70 2.16
C THR A 133 -8.50 6.51 2.32
N SER A 134 -9.64 5.86 2.06
CA SER A 134 -10.96 6.39 2.40
C SER A 134 -11.78 5.36 3.16
N LEU A 135 -12.77 5.83 3.92
CA LEU A 135 -13.75 4.98 4.61
C LEU A 135 -15.15 5.28 4.07
N ALA A 136 -15.86 4.24 3.65
CA ALA A 136 -17.28 4.32 3.38
C ALA A 136 -18.06 4.38 4.70
N ASP A 137 -19.12 5.21 4.74
CA ASP A 137 -20.03 5.31 5.89
C ASP A 137 -21.03 4.14 5.91
N SER A 138 -20.48 2.93 6.09
CA SER A 138 -21.22 1.69 6.29
C SER A 138 -20.95 1.12 7.68
N THR A 139 -21.66 0.05 8.06
CA THR A 139 -21.44 -0.64 9.34
C THR A 139 -21.32 -2.15 9.07
N PRO A 140 -20.11 -2.74 9.12
CA PRO A 140 -18.82 -2.08 9.34
C PRO A 140 -18.43 -1.15 8.16
N PRO A 141 -17.60 -0.11 8.40
CA PRO A 141 -17.09 0.76 7.35
C PRO A 141 -16.13 0.02 6.42
N VAL A 142 -16.18 0.30 5.13
CA VAL A 142 -15.25 -0.29 4.14
C VAL A 142 -14.08 0.65 3.90
N ARG A 143 -12.86 0.14 4.07
CA ARG A 143 -11.60 0.86 3.84
C ARG A 143 -11.16 0.67 2.39
N THR A 144 -11.19 1.73 1.59
CA THR A 144 -10.71 1.70 0.20
C THR A 144 -9.29 2.22 0.08
N VAL A 145 -8.43 1.47 -0.63
CA VAL A 145 -7.02 1.82 -0.87
C VAL A 145 -6.65 1.60 -2.32
N GLN A 146 -5.98 2.59 -2.90
CA GLN A 146 -5.28 2.46 -4.18
C GLN A 146 -3.89 1.89 -3.90
N VAL A 147 -3.60 0.68 -4.38
CA VAL A 147 -2.31 0.00 -4.15
C VAL A 147 -1.64 -0.23 -5.48
N LEU A 148 -0.41 0.26 -5.61
CA LEU A 148 0.47 -0.11 -6.68
C LEU A 148 1.18 -1.43 -6.35
N SER A 149 1.31 -2.31 -7.34
CA SER A 149 2.14 -3.50 -7.31
C SER A 149 3.10 -3.50 -8.51
N VAL A 150 4.41 -3.49 -8.27
CA VAL A 150 5.42 -3.51 -9.32
C VAL A 150 6.08 -4.89 -9.40
N ARG A 151 5.88 -5.58 -10.53
CA ARG A 151 6.63 -6.79 -10.88
C ARG A 151 7.98 -6.39 -11.45
N VAL A 152 8.98 -6.30 -10.58
CA VAL A 152 10.37 -6.07 -10.99
C VAL A 152 10.94 -7.35 -11.58
N THR A 153 11.34 -7.31 -12.84
CA THR A 153 11.91 -8.44 -13.58
C THR A 153 13.42 -8.41 -13.53
N GLY A 154 14.01 -9.55 -13.21
CA GLY A 154 15.46 -9.77 -13.15
C GLY A 154 15.94 -10.62 -14.32
N LYS A 155 17.19 -11.06 -14.24
CA LYS A 155 17.79 -11.96 -15.23
C LYS A 155 17.09 -13.33 -15.22
N HIS A 156 17.13 -14.02 -16.35
CA HIS A 156 16.61 -15.39 -16.51
C HIS A 156 15.13 -15.58 -16.14
N GLY A 157 14.31 -14.54 -16.33
CA GLY A 157 12.87 -14.61 -16.08
C GLY A 157 12.47 -14.59 -14.60
N LYS A 158 13.44 -14.39 -13.68
CA LYS A 158 13.12 -14.22 -12.27
C LYS A 158 12.41 -12.89 -12.03
N PHE A 159 11.62 -12.83 -10.96
CA PHE A 159 11.02 -11.58 -10.49
C PHE A 159 11.26 -11.38 -8.99
N LEU A 160 11.34 -10.12 -8.59
CA LEU A 160 11.61 -9.72 -7.22
C LEU A 160 10.32 -9.81 -6.39
N VAL A 161 10.41 -10.42 -5.22
CA VAL A 161 9.34 -10.39 -4.22
C VAL A 161 9.88 -9.96 -2.87
N GLU A 162 9.05 -9.22 -2.16
CA GLU A 162 9.26 -8.95 -0.74
C GLU A 162 8.89 -10.23 0.02
N SER A 163 9.86 -10.86 0.68
CA SER A 163 9.66 -12.09 1.45
C SER A 163 9.05 -11.80 2.82
N HIS A 164 9.57 -10.81 3.53
CA HIS A 164 9.12 -10.35 4.82
C HIS A 164 9.61 -8.93 5.12
N GLN A 165 9.01 -8.31 6.13
CA GLN A 165 9.39 -7.00 6.65
C GLN A 165 9.61 -7.06 8.16
N GLU A 166 10.51 -6.20 8.64
CA GLU A 166 10.68 -5.89 10.05
C GLU A 166 10.02 -4.54 10.36
N LEU A 167 9.16 -4.53 11.39
CA LEU A 167 8.40 -3.36 11.81
C LEU A 167 9.11 -2.59 12.93
N SER A 168 8.68 -1.35 13.18
CA SER A 168 9.29 -0.47 14.17
C SER A 168 9.20 -0.97 15.62
N ASP A 169 8.20 -1.82 15.89
CA ASP A 169 7.95 -2.52 17.16
C ASP A 169 8.73 -3.84 17.29
N GLY A 170 9.56 -4.20 16.31
CA GLY A 170 10.36 -5.42 16.26
C GLY A 170 9.61 -6.66 15.74
N ASN A 171 8.32 -6.53 15.42
CA ASN A 171 7.56 -7.65 14.83
C ASN A 171 8.00 -7.90 13.37
N VAL A 172 8.00 -9.18 12.98
CA VAL A 172 8.20 -9.59 11.59
C VAL A 172 6.86 -9.88 10.93
N ARG A 173 6.66 -9.34 9.74
CA ARG A 173 5.49 -9.60 8.91
C ARG A 173 5.91 -10.35 7.65
N MET A 174 5.47 -11.60 7.53
CA MET A 174 5.63 -12.38 6.30
C MET A 174 4.85 -11.74 5.16
N ARG A 175 5.46 -11.81 3.98
CA ARG A 175 4.95 -11.26 2.73
C ARG A 175 4.91 -12.40 1.70
N GLY A 176 5.62 -12.28 0.60
CA GLY A 176 5.50 -13.18 -0.56
C GLY A 176 4.74 -12.52 -1.70
N ARG A 177 4.97 -11.23 -1.92
CA ARG A 177 4.33 -10.45 -2.99
C ARG A 177 5.33 -9.50 -3.63
N PRO A 178 5.08 -9.02 -4.86
CA PRO A 178 5.89 -7.97 -5.48
C PRO A 178 5.91 -6.69 -4.62
N LEU A 179 6.82 -5.78 -4.96
CA LEU A 179 6.88 -4.44 -4.37
C LEU A 179 5.48 -3.82 -4.41
N SER A 180 4.92 -3.51 -3.24
CA SER A 180 3.51 -3.15 -3.08
C SER A 180 3.38 -1.93 -2.20
N GLU A 181 3.02 -0.79 -2.79
CA GLU A 181 2.99 0.50 -2.11
C GLU A 181 1.65 1.21 -2.30
N LYS A 182 1.23 1.98 -1.30
CA LYS A 182 0.01 2.80 -1.45
C LYS A 182 0.27 3.93 -2.43
N MET A 183 -0.70 4.20 -3.30
CA MET A 183 -0.63 5.37 -4.18
C MET A 183 -0.98 6.64 -3.41
N LYS A 184 -0.28 7.74 -3.72
CA LYS A 184 -0.61 9.06 -3.19
C LYS A 184 -1.81 9.66 -3.94
N PRO A 185 -2.55 10.61 -3.35
CA PRO A 185 -3.67 11.25 -4.05
C PRO A 185 -3.23 11.90 -5.36
N ASN A 186 -4.00 11.66 -6.42
CA ASN A 186 -3.77 12.20 -7.76
C ASN A 186 -2.45 11.76 -8.43
N GLU A 187 -1.83 10.69 -7.93
CA GLU A 187 -0.67 10.07 -8.55
C GLU A 187 -1.12 9.08 -9.63
N ASP A 188 -0.47 9.09 -10.80
CA ASP A 188 -0.67 8.05 -11.82
C ASP A 188 0.16 6.79 -11.49
N PRO A 189 -0.21 5.60 -12.01
CA PRO A 189 0.48 4.35 -11.69
C PRO A 189 1.99 4.33 -12.01
N GLU A 190 2.42 5.01 -13.09
CA GLU A 190 3.84 5.02 -13.49
C GLU A 190 4.66 5.89 -12.54
N SER A 191 4.18 7.09 -12.23
CA SER A 191 4.79 7.96 -11.21
C SER A 191 4.87 7.27 -9.85
N ALA A 192 3.81 6.57 -9.46
CA ALA A 192 3.79 5.78 -8.23
C ALA A 192 4.85 4.66 -8.26
N ALA A 193 5.08 4.02 -9.42
CA ALA A 193 6.08 2.96 -9.56
C ALA A 193 7.50 3.48 -9.42
N VAL A 194 7.84 4.56 -10.11
CA VAL A 194 9.15 5.20 -9.95
C VAL A 194 9.37 5.63 -8.50
N ARG A 195 8.35 6.21 -7.86
CA ARG A 195 8.42 6.59 -6.45
C ARG A 195 8.65 5.38 -5.55
N ALA A 196 7.85 4.33 -5.68
CA ALA A 196 7.91 3.16 -4.81
C ALA A 196 9.23 2.39 -4.97
N ILE A 197 9.74 2.26 -6.21
CA ILE A 197 11.07 1.68 -6.47
C ILE A 197 12.16 2.52 -5.79
N ARG A 198 12.10 3.85 -5.92
CA ARG A 198 13.07 4.74 -5.28
C ARG A 198 13.04 4.65 -3.76
N GLU A 199 11.84 4.68 -3.17
CA GLU A 199 11.63 4.66 -1.71
C GLU A 199 12.09 3.31 -1.13
N GLU A 200 11.69 2.18 -1.72
CA GLU A 200 11.96 0.87 -1.13
C GLU A 200 13.25 0.20 -1.62
N LEU A 201 13.70 0.45 -2.85
CA LEU A 201 14.88 -0.21 -3.45
C LEU A 201 16.06 0.73 -3.65
N GLY A 202 15.86 2.05 -3.59
CA GLY A 202 16.91 3.03 -3.90
C GLY A 202 18.16 2.96 -3.02
N SER A 203 18.04 2.45 -1.78
CA SER A 203 19.19 2.34 -0.87
C SER A 203 20.27 1.35 -1.30
N VAL A 204 19.95 0.42 -2.21
CA VAL A 204 20.91 -0.56 -2.75
C VAL A 204 21.36 -0.24 -4.17
N ILE A 205 20.88 0.85 -4.76
CA ILE A 205 21.23 1.29 -6.10
C ILE A 205 22.28 2.40 -5.98
N GLU A 206 23.52 2.12 -6.36
CA GLU A 206 24.63 3.08 -6.28
C GLU A 206 24.61 4.08 -7.44
N GLY A 207 24.78 5.38 -7.14
CA GLY A 207 25.40 6.35 -8.05
C GLY A 207 24.61 6.86 -9.27
N SER A 208 23.34 6.53 -9.45
CA SER A 208 22.53 7.03 -10.58
C SER A 208 21.19 7.63 -10.11
N GLU A 209 20.71 8.65 -10.82
CA GLU A 209 19.34 9.15 -10.61
C GLU A 209 18.35 8.06 -11.00
N VAL A 210 17.42 7.72 -10.11
CA VAL A 210 16.52 6.56 -10.26
C VAL A 210 15.63 6.64 -11.52
N GLY A 211 15.43 7.83 -12.08
CA GLY A 211 14.69 8.02 -13.33
C GLY A 211 15.32 7.32 -14.54
N ASP A 212 16.66 7.19 -14.57
CA ASP A 212 17.38 6.62 -15.73
C ASP A 212 17.51 5.09 -15.66
N ILE A 213 17.29 4.49 -14.49
CA ILE A 213 17.48 3.05 -14.25
C ILE A 213 16.18 2.24 -14.23
N VAL A 214 15.03 2.92 -14.18
CA VAL A 214 13.71 2.27 -14.16
C VAL A 214 13.11 2.30 -15.55
N THR A 215 12.93 1.12 -16.14
CA THR A 215 12.20 0.96 -17.40
C THR A 215 10.86 0.28 -17.10
N ILE A 216 9.75 0.99 -17.28
CA ILE A 216 8.40 0.43 -17.14
C ILE A 216 7.96 -0.14 -18.50
N ASP A 217 7.37 -1.33 -18.50
CA ASP A 217 6.74 -1.87 -19.72
C ASP A 217 5.39 -1.17 -19.95
N PRO A 218 5.25 -0.35 -21.01
CA PRO A 218 4.05 0.47 -21.25
C PRO A 218 2.80 -0.37 -21.53
N ASN A 219 2.94 -1.67 -21.84
CA ASN A 219 1.82 -2.56 -22.12
C ASN A 219 1.48 -3.49 -20.93
N SER A 220 2.19 -3.36 -19.81
CA SER A 220 2.04 -4.25 -18.65
C SER A 220 0.94 -3.85 -17.67
N TYR A 221 0.39 -2.65 -17.81
CA TYR A 221 -0.57 -2.11 -16.85
C TYR A 221 -1.84 -2.96 -16.75
N GLN A 222 -2.18 -3.35 -15.52
CA GLN A 222 -3.41 -4.04 -15.19
C GLN A 222 -4.05 -3.40 -13.96
N MET A 223 -5.39 -3.39 -13.94
CA MET A 223 -6.17 -2.91 -12.80
C MET A 223 -7.16 -3.98 -12.36
N ALA A 224 -7.18 -4.27 -11.07
CA ALA A 224 -8.13 -5.19 -10.45
C ALA A 224 -8.70 -4.58 -9.17
N VAL A 225 -9.91 -4.99 -8.79
CA VAL A 225 -10.50 -4.64 -7.49
C VAL A 225 -10.67 -5.91 -6.68
N GLU A 226 -10.10 -5.93 -5.48
CA GLU A 226 -10.17 -7.05 -4.55
C GLU A 226 -10.84 -6.60 -3.24
N GLU A 227 -11.90 -7.31 -2.84
CA GLU A 227 -12.49 -7.15 -1.52
C GLU A 227 -11.98 -8.26 -0.59
N ARG A 228 -11.39 -7.85 0.54
CA ARG A 228 -10.89 -8.77 1.57
C ARG A 228 -10.74 -8.08 2.92
N ASP A 229 -10.69 -8.87 3.98
CA ASP A 229 -10.40 -8.34 5.31
C ASP A 229 -9.00 -7.73 5.40
N SER A 230 -8.91 -6.60 6.11
CA SER A 230 -7.62 -5.95 6.30
C SER A 230 -6.78 -6.71 7.33
N ALA A 231 -5.68 -7.33 6.88
CA ALA A 231 -4.71 -7.94 7.78
C ALA A 231 -4.08 -6.93 8.76
N SER A 232 -3.94 -5.66 8.34
CA SER A 232 -3.42 -4.59 9.20
C SER A 232 -4.45 -4.09 10.20
N TYR A 233 -5.75 -4.20 9.88
CA TYR A 233 -6.86 -3.69 10.68
C TYR A 233 -7.95 -4.76 10.79
N PRO A 234 -7.74 -5.82 11.61
CA PRO A 234 -8.71 -6.91 11.74
C PRO A 234 -10.13 -6.39 12.05
N GLY A 235 -11.14 -6.96 11.40
CA GLY A 235 -12.54 -6.55 11.53
C GLY A 235 -12.95 -5.35 10.67
N LEU A 236 -12.01 -4.70 9.97
CA LEU A 236 -12.27 -3.65 8.99
C LEU A 236 -12.20 -4.22 7.56
N PRO A 237 -13.34 -4.37 6.86
CA PRO A 237 -13.35 -4.80 5.47
C PRO A 237 -12.54 -3.84 4.58
N GLY A 238 -11.78 -4.41 3.65
CA GLY A 238 -10.95 -3.66 2.71
C GLY A 238 -11.43 -3.82 1.28
N CYS A 239 -11.43 -2.72 0.53
CA CYS A 239 -11.55 -2.69 -0.92
C CYS A 239 -10.21 -2.20 -1.49
N TYR A 240 -9.48 -3.07 -2.17
CA TYR A 240 -8.17 -2.80 -2.72
C TYR A 240 -8.28 -2.62 -4.23
N VAL A 241 -8.03 -1.42 -4.72
CA VAL A 241 -7.85 -1.17 -6.15
C VAL A 241 -6.38 -1.37 -6.45
N LEU A 242 -6.06 -2.50 -7.06
CA LEU A 242 -4.70 -2.92 -7.38
C LEU A 242 -4.34 -2.41 -8.77
N HIS A 243 -3.27 -1.62 -8.86
CA HIS A 243 -2.63 -1.18 -10.08
C HIS A 243 -1.32 -1.95 -10.24
N THR A 244 -1.23 -2.82 -11.25
CA THR A 244 -0.05 -3.67 -11.47
C THR A 244 0.71 -3.20 -12.70
N LEU A 245 2.03 -3.07 -12.56
CA LEU A 245 2.97 -2.76 -13.65
C LEU A 245 4.15 -3.73 -13.61
N SER A 246 4.78 -3.96 -14.76
CA SER A 246 6.07 -4.64 -14.86
C SER A 246 7.16 -3.61 -15.12
N ALA A 247 8.32 -3.79 -14.49
CA ALA A 247 9.47 -2.93 -14.68
C ALA A 247 10.78 -3.72 -14.69
N GLN A 248 11.80 -3.18 -15.35
CA GLN A 248 13.19 -3.50 -15.13
C GLN A 248 13.82 -2.38 -14.29
N VAL A 249 14.72 -2.75 -13.37
CA VAL A 249 15.46 -1.80 -12.54
C VAL A 249 16.93 -2.17 -12.62
N GLU A 250 17.74 -1.29 -13.18
CA GLU A 250 19.19 -1.48 -13.27
C GLU A 250 19.86 -1.29 -11.89
N GLY A 251 20.99 -1.98 -11.69
CA GLY A 251 21.79 -1.85 -10.46
C GLY A 251 21.31 -2.67 -9.26
N LEU A 252 20.21 -3.42 -9.37
CA LEU A 252 19.77 -4.30 -8.28
C LEU A 252 20.72 -5.50 -8.07
N PRO A 253 20.92 -5.95 -6.81
CA PRO A 253 21.68 -7.17 -6.52
C PRO A 253 21.10 -8.42 -7.19
N GLU A 254 21.96 -9.32 -7.66
CA GLU A 254 21.53 -10.58 -8.29
C GLU A 254 21.01 -11.64 -7.28
N GLY A 255 21.46 -11.54 -6.03
CA GLY A 255 21.03 -12.40 -4.93
C GLY A 255 19.99 -11.74 -4.04
N ASP A 256 19.57 -12.45 -2.98
CA ASP A 256 18.71 -11.89 -1.95
C ASP A 256 19.38 -10.71 -1.25
N PHE A 257 18.60 -9.69 -0.93
CA PHE A 257 19.10 -8.47 -0.30
C PHE A 257 18.06 -7.86 0.65
N CYS A 258 18.45 -6.84 1.39
CA CYS A 258 17.54 -6.07 2.22
C CYS A 258 17.77 -4.58 2.02
N THR A 259 16.70 -3.81 2.19
CA THR A 259 16.71 -2.34 2.13
C THR A 259 16.13 -1.79 3.43
N TYR A 260 16.47 -0.53 3.74
CA TYR A 260 16.03 0.15 4.95
C TYR A 260 15.13 1.32 4.59
N GLU A 261 14.05 1.47 5.35
CA GLU A 261 13.21 2.68 5.34
C GLU A 261 13.95 3.79 6.09
N VAL A 262 14.07 4.96 5.47
CA VAL A 262 14.63 6.15 6.11
C VAL A 262 13.50 6.87 6.82
N ASP A 263 13.68 7.24 8.09
CA ASP A 263 12.67 8.00 8.85
C ASP A 263 12.30 9.30 8.11
N GLU A 264 11.17 9.29 7.42
CA GLU A 264 10.68 10.43 6.61
C GLU A 264 10.26 11.64 7.46
N TYR A 265 9.96 11.40 8.74
CA TYR A 265 9.58 12.44 9.69
C TYR A 265 10.84 12.89 10.44
N GLY A 266 11.49 13.94 9.93
CA GLY A 266 12.59 14.64 10.60
C GLY A 266 12.20 15.13 12.01
N ASP A 267 13.07 15.85 12.72
CA ASP A 267 12.92 16.14 14.17
C ASP A 267 11.85 17.19 14.54
N SER A 268 10.61 17.02 14.05
CA SER A 268 9.46 17.93 14.21
C SER A 268 8.41 17.38 15.19
N ASP A 269 7.42 18.19 15.58
CA ASP A 269 6.29 17.71 16.38
C ASP A 269 5.42 16.67 15.65
N GLU A 270 5.47 16.63 14.31
CA GLU A 270 4.82 15.58 13.49
C GLU A 270 5.47 14.22 13.74
N LYS A 271 6.78 14.18 14.02
CA LYS A 271 7.50 12.96 14.45
C LYS A 271 6.91 12.36 15.71
N LYS A 272 6.49 13.17 16.70
CA LYS A 272 5.90 12.62 17.94
C LYS A 272 4.61 11.85 17.67
N LEU A 273 3.82 12.29 16.69
CA LEU A 273 2.57 11.63 16.32
C LEU A 273 2.84 10.42 15.41
N ALA A 274 3.76 10.55 14.45
CA ALA A 274 4.22 9.46 13.60
C ALA A 274 4.90 8.33 14.41
N ASN A 275 5.65 8.66 15.47
CA ASN A 275 6.29 7.69 16.38
C ASN A 275 5.28 6.80 17.11
N ARG A 276 4.00 7.19 17.19
CA ARG A 276 2.95 6.33 17.73
C ARG A 276 2.44 5.33 16.72
N ALA A 277 2.72 5.53 15.44
CA ALA A 277 2.33 4.66 14.35
C ALA A 277 3.38 3.54 14.16
N VAL A 278 2.93 2.34 13.83
CA VAL A 278 3.85 1.24 13.48
C VAL A 278 4.30 1.45 12.03
N SER A 279 5.60 1.55 11.80
CA SER A 279 6.22 1.72 10.46
C SER A 279 7.06 0.51 10.09
N VAL A 280 7.37 0.37 8.80
CA VAL A 280 8.37 -0.62 8.35
C VAL A 280 9.75 -0.01 8.57
N LYS A 281 10.70 -0.81 9.04
CA LYS A 281 12.11 -0.41 9.16
C LYS A 281 12.97 -1.04 8.08
N LYS A 282 12.64 -2.28 7.71
CA LYS A 282 13.47 -3.08 6.84
C LYS A 282 12.64 -4.00 5.97
N HIS A 283 13.01 -4.09 4.70
CA HIS A 283 12.40 -4.95 3.70
C HIS A 283 13.41 -6.02 3.32
N TYR A 284 12.95 -7.26 3.16
CA TYR A 284 13.79 -8.40 2.74
C TYR A 284 13.30 -8.92 1.40
N TRP A 285 14.17 -8.88 0.40
CA TRP A 285 13.87 -9.15 -1.00
C TRP A 285 14.52 -10.44 -1.47
N THR A 286 13.78 -11.21 -2.27
CA THR A 286 14.28 -12.44 -2.87
C THR A 286 13.83 -12.57 -4.32
N TRP A 287 14.67 -13.21 -5.14
CA TRP A 287 14.38 -13.48 -6.54
C TRP A 287 13.74 -14.85 -6.70
N VAL A 288 12.52 -14.89 -7.24
CA VAL A 288 11.76 -16.12 -7.48
C VAL A 288 11.62 -16.41 -8.97
N SER A 289 11.55 -17.70 -9.33
CA SER A 289 11.36 -18.21 -10.69
C SER A 289 9.90 -18.53 -10.99
#